data_AF-A0ABD4T5G9-F1
#
_entry.id   AF-A0ABD4T5G9-F1
#
_cell.length_a   1.000
_cell.length_b   1.000
_cell.length_c   1.000
_cell.angle_alpha   90.00
_cell.angle_beta   90.00
_cell.angle_gamma   90.00
#
_symmetry.space_group_name_H-M   'P 1'
#
loop_
_entity.id
_entity.type
_entity.pdbx_description
1 polymer ?
#
loop_
_entity_poly.entity_id
_entity_poly.type
_entity_poly.pdbx_seq_one_letter_code
_entity_poly.pdbx_strand_id
1 'polypeptide(L)'
;MAIRTQRLTFEAYLTYSDGTDTRYELVDGKLWPMRLGTGKHPAIIRFLSKHLEQQPEALQQDWAAIPAMITESGSGNRLHSGRRALSRHRISR
;
A
#
# COMPACT_ATOMS: atom_id res chain seq x y z
N MET A 1 15.70 1.20 -23.31
CA MET A 1 16.35 2.12 -22.35
C MET A 1 17.04 1.28 -21.29
N ALA A 2 18.32 1.56 -21.02
CA ALA A 2 19.13 0.77 -20.10
C ALA A 2 18.88 1.21 -18.65
N ILE A 3 18.31 0.33 -17.84
CA ILE A 3 18.25 0.53 -16.38
C ILE A 3 19.69 0.43 -15.86
N ARG A 4 20.15 1.45 -15.14
CA ARG A 4 21.49 1.54 -14.55
C ARG A 4 21.85 0.22 -13.85
N THR A 5 22.90 -0.45 -14.31
CA THR A 5 23.40 -1.72 -13.78
C THR A 5 24.14 -1.58 -12.43
N GLN A 6 24.14 -0.38 -11.83
CA GLN A 6 24.83 -0.11 -10.57
C GLN A 6 24.02 -0.67 -9.40
N ARG A 7 24.65 -1.47 -8.54
CA ARG A 7 24.02 -1.90 -7.29
C ARG A 7 23.83 -0.68 -6.38
N LEU A 8 22.62 -0.47 -5.90
CA LEU A 8 22.25 0.59 -4.97
C LEU A 8 22.30 0.08 -3.53
N THR A 9 22.70 0.97 -2.60
CA THR A 9 22.45 0.77 -1.17
C THR A 9 21.01 1.15 -0.84
N PHE A 10 20.56 0.80 0.37
CA PHE A 10 19.23 1.16 0.82
C PHE A 10 19.05 2.67 0.94
N GLU A 11 20.05 3.39 1.45
CA GLU A 11 20.03 4.85 1.59
C GLU A 11 19.92 5.54 0.22
N ALA A 12 20.69 5.07 -0.77
CA ALA A 12 20.62 5.59 -2.13
C ALA A 12 19.27 5.30 -2.79
N TYR A 13 18.65 4.16 -2.47
CA TYR A 13 17.31 3.82 -2.94
C TYR A 13 16.21 4.72 -2.34
N LEU A 14 16.29 5.08 -1.06
CA LEU A 14 15.29 5.95 -0.41
C LEU A 14 15.17 7.33 -1.07
N THR A 15 16.25 7.81 -1.69
CA THR A 15 16.28 9.09 -2.42
C THR A 15 16.30 8.92 -3.93
N TYR A 16 16.12 7.69 -4.44
CA TYR A 16 16.19 7.42 -5.88
C TYR A 16 14.96 8.00 -6.60
N SER A 17 15.20 8.71 -7.70
CA SER A 17 14.19 9.10 -8.68
C SER A 17 14.82 9.06 -10.07
N ASP A 18 14.11 8.50 -11.03
CA ASP A 18 14.47 8.54 -12.45
C ASP A 18 13.68 9.60 -13.23
N GLY A 19 12.98 10.49 -12.51
CA GLY A 19 12.09 11.50 -13.10
C GLY A 19 10.75 10.94 -13.58
N THR A 20 10.46 9.66 -13.34
CA THR A 20 9.17 9.04 -13.68
C THR A 20 8.36 8.71 -12.43
N ASP A 21 7.07 8.42 -12.61
CA ASP A 21 6.18 7.92 -11.55
C ASP A 21 6.32 6.40 -11.32
N THR A 22 7.34 5.77 -11.90
CA THR A 22 7.57 4.33 -11.75
C THR A 22 8.00 4.02 -10.33
N ARG A 23 7.23 3.19 -9.62
CA ARG A 23 7.67 2.64 -8.34
C ARG A 23 8.62 1.48 -8.57
N TYR A 24 9.69 1.43 -7.78
CA TYR A 24 10.67 0.35 -7.81
C TYR A 24 10.70 -0.38 -6.47
N GLU A 25 11.08 -1.65 -6.50
CA GLU A 25 11.46 -2.45 -5.34
C GLU A 25 12.97 -2.69 -5.38
N LEU A 26 13.65 -2.56 -4.24
CA LEU A 26 15.07 -2.87 -4.12
C LEU A 26 15.26 -4.35 -3.78
N VAL A 27 15.79 -5.13 -4.74
CA VAL A 27 16.10 -6.56 -4.56
C VAL A 27 17.57 -6.82 -4.90
N ASP A 28 18.35 -7.28 -3.92
CA ASP A 28 19.79 -7.55 -4.04
C ASP A 28 20.63 -6.37 -4.56
N GLY A 29 20.22 -5.16 -4.21
CA GLY A 29 20.81 -3.91 -4.67
C GLY A 29 20.37 -3.48 -6.07
N LYS A 30 19.37 -4.13 -6.68
CA LYS A 30 18.85 -3.79 -8.01
C LYS A 30 17.43 -3.25 -7.88
N LEU A 31 17.08 -2.31 -8.76
CA LEU A 31 15.72 -1.78 -8.85
C LEU A 31 14.88 -2.62 -9.79
N TRP A 32 13.76 -3.09 -9.27
CA TRP A 32 12.75 -3.83 -10.02
C TRP A 32 11.48 -2.99 -10.13
N PRO A 33 11.03 -2.63 -11.34
CA PRO A 33 9.81 -1.85 -11.48
C PRO A 33 8.61 -2.65 -10.97
N MET A 34 7.88 -2.07 -10.03
CA MET A 34 6.65 -2.66 -9.51
C MET A 34 5.58 -2.55 -10.60
N ARG A 35 5.14 -3.71 -11.11
CA ARG A 35 4.12 -3.73 -12.17
C ARG A 35 2.77 -3.37 -11.58
N LEU A 36 1.99 -2.60 -12.34
CA LEU A 36 0.59 -2.36 -12.01
C LEU A 36 -0.14 -3.70 -12.01
N GLY A 37 -0.84 -3.98 -10.92
CA GLY A 37 -1.69 -5.15 -10.83
C GLY A 37 -2.93 -4.98 -11.70
N THR A 38 -3.04 -5.77 -12.76
CA THR A 38 -4.17 -5.73 -13.71
C THR A 38 -5.14 -6.90 -13.51
N GLY A 39 -6.27 -6.87 -14.23
CA GLY A 39 -7.25 -7.96 -14.23
C GLY A 39 -7.90 -8.18 -12.86
N LYS A 40 -7.70 -9.37 -12.29
CA LYS A 40 -8.30 -9.76 -10.99
C LYS A 40 -7.56 -9.17 -9.78
N HIS A 41 -6.36 -8.63 -9.96
CA HIS A 41 -5.54 -8.10 -8.87
C HIS A 41 -6.29 -7.11 -7.94
N PRO A 42 -6.97 -6.06 -8.44
CA PRO A 42 -7.73 -5.15 -7.57
C PRO A 42 -8.88 -5.85 -6.82
N ALA A 43 -9.54 -6.84 -7.44
CA ALA A 43 -10.60 -7.60 -6.82
C ALA A 43 -10.08 -8.50 -5.68
N ILE A 44 -8.92 -9.13 -5.87
CA ILE A 44 -8.26 -9.96 -4.86
C ILE A 44 -7.82 -9.10 -3.67
N ILE A 45 -7.17 -7.96 -3.90
CA ILE A 45 -6.80 -7.03 -2.83
C ILE A 45 -8.02 -6.62 -2.02
N ARG A 46 -9.10 -6.21 -2.69
CA ARG A 46 -10.34 -5.80 -2.02
C ARG A 46 -10.95 -6.93 -1.19
N PHE A 47 -10.95 -8.15 -1.72
CA PHE A 47 -11.43 -9.33 -1.01
C PHE A 47 -10.61 -9.57 0.27
N LEU A 48 -9.28 -9.59 0.16
CA LEU A 48 -8.38 -9.83 1.29
C LEU A 48 -8.47 -8.71 2.34
N SER A 49 -8.44 -7.44 1.94
CA SER A 49 -8.59 -6.31 2.87
C SER A 49 -9.87 -6.41 3.68
N LYS A 50 -11.01 -6.70 3.02
CA LYS A 50 -12.30 -6.88 3.72
C LYS A 50 -12.24 -8.01 4.73
N HIS A 51 -11.64 -9.15 4.37
CA HIS A 51 -11.55 -10.29 5.29
C HIS A 51 -10.62 -10.01 6.48
N LEU A 52 -9.49 -9.34 6.24
CA LEU A 52 -8.54 -8.97 7.29
C LEU A 52 -9.14 -7.94 8.26
N GLU A 53 -9.86 -6.94 7.76
CA GLU A 53 -10.55 -5.93 8.58
C GLU A 53 -11.72 -6.49 9.40
N GLN A 54 -12.20 -7.69 9.11
CA GLN A 54 -13.26 -8.37 9.87
C GLN A 54 -12.71 -9.21 11.04
N GLN A 55 -11.41 -9.50 11.07
CA GLN A 55 -10.74 -10.23 12.16
C GLN A 55 -10.43 -9.44 13.47
N PRO A 56 -10.42 -8.09 13.55
CA PRO A 56 -9.98 -7.37 14.75
C PRO A 56 -10.82 -7.65 16.00
N GLU A 57 -12.13 -7.93 15.86
CA GLU A 57 -12.99 -8.25 17.00
C GLU A 57 -12.67 -9.63 17.61
N ALA A 58 -12.06 -10.55 16.84
CA ALA A 58 -11.65 -11.87 17.31
C ALA A 58 -10.21 -11.92 17.86
N LEU A 59 -9.36 -10.94 17.52
CA LEU A 59 -7.91 -10.97 17.80
C LEU A 59 -7.34 -9.78 18.59
N GLN A 60 -8.18 -8.79 19.00
CA GLN A 60 -7.74 -7.60 19.74
C GLN A 60 -6.53 -6.88 19.10
N GLN A 61 -6.59 -6.62 17.80
CA GLN A 61 -5.47 -6.04 17.06
C GLN A 61 -5.76 -4.64 16.51
N ASP A 62 -4.80 -3.73 16.72
CA ASP A 62 -4.88 -2.29 16.41
C ASP A 62 -4.36 -1.92 15.00
N TRP A 63 -4.19 -2.90 14.10
CA TRP A 63 -3.71 -2.65 12.74
C TRP A 63 -4.86 -2.62 11.72
N ALA A 64 -4.70 -1.82 10.65
CA ALA A 64 -5.65 -1.71 9.54
C ALA A 64 -5.03 -2.27 8.25
N ALA A 65 -5.80 -3.01 7.45
CA ALA A 65 -5.35 -3.50 6.16
C ALA A 65 -5.38 -2.38 5.12
N ILE A 66 -4.22 -1.80 4.78
CA ILE A 66 -4.14 -0.72 3.79
C ILE A 66 -3.87 -1.33 2.40
N PRO A 67 -4.81 -1.28 1.46
CA PRO A 67 -4.55 -1.72 0.10
C PRO A 67 -3.56 -0.76 -0.57
N ALA A 68 -2.40 -1.27 -0.98
CA ALA A 68 -1.47 -0.53 -1.82
C ALA A 68 -2.00 -0.49 -3.26
N MET A 69 -2.97 0.37 -3.53
CA MET A 69 -3.47 0.59 -4.89
C MET A 69 -2.61 1.66 -5.56
N ILE A 70 -1.95 1.30 -6.66
CA ILE A 70 -1.32 2.25 -7.56
C ILE A 70 -2.37 2.53 -8.65
N THR A 71 -3.02 3.68 -8.59
CA THR A 71 -3.89 4.17 -9.66
C THR A 71 -3.04 4.94 -10.67
N GLU A 72 -3.31 4.80 -11.97
CA GLU A 72 -2.60 5.48 -13.07
C GLU A 72 -2.69 7.03 -13.03
N SER A 73 -3.44 7.60 -12.09
CA SER A 73 -3.47 9.02 -11.84
C SER A 73 -2.46 9.37 -10.76
N GLY A 74 -1.39 10.08 -11.13
CA GLY A 74 -0.35 10.66 -10.27
C GLY A 74 -0.91 11.67 -9.26
N SER A 75 -1.77 11.23 -8.35
CA SER A 75 -2.20 11.96 -7.17
C SER A 75 -1.81 11.15 -5.94
N GLY A 76 -0.54 11.29 -5.56
CA GLY A 76 -0.08 10.94 -4.23
C GLY A 76 -0.80 11.82 -3.20
N ASN A 77 -2.04 11.46 -2.86
CA ASN A 77 -2.70 11.87 -1.63
C ASN A 77 -4.04 11.15 -1.46
N ARG A 78 -4.04 10.05 -0.69
CA ARG A 78 -5.03 9.84 0.38
C ARG A 78 -4.66 8.70 1.31
N LEU A 79 -3.68 8.93 2.19
CA LEU A 79 -3.71 8.34 3.52
C LEU A 79 -4.71 9.16 4.34
N HIS A 80 -6.01 8.86 4.23
CA HIS A 80 -6.99 9.31 5.22
C HIS A 80 -7.23 8.15 6.19
N SER A 81 -6.33 7.98 7.17
CA SER A 81 -6.65 7.28 8.39
C SER A 81 -7.55 8.18 9.25
N GLY A 82 -8.80 8.36 8.81
CA GLY A 82 -9.84 9.06 9.54
C GLY A 82 -10.61 8.08 10.41
N ARG A 83 -10.17 7.93 11.67
CA ARG A 83 -10.85 7.24 12.77
C ARG A 83 -12.38 7.38 12.67
N ARG A 84 -13.11 6.29 12.43
CA ARG A 84 -14.54 6.24 12.76
C ARG A 84 -14.63 6.19 14.29
N ALA A 85 -15.08 7.29 14.88
CA ALA A 85 -15.43 7.37 16.28
C ALA A 85 -16.41 6.23 16.61
N LEU A 86 -16.01 5.36 17.55
CA LEU A 86 -16.90 4.44 18.23
C LEU A 86 -17.81 5.27 19.16
N SER A 87 -18.90 5.82 18.63
CA SER A 87 -20.02 6.29 19.45
C SER A 87 -20.97 5.12 19.71
N ARG A 88 -20.54 4.18 20.56
CA ARG A 88 -21.46 3.30 21.27
C ARG A 88 -21.95 4.05 22.50
N HIS A 89 -23.15 4.62 22.46
CA HIS A 89 -23.98 4.79 23.66
C HIS A 89 -25.44 4.54 23.26
N ARG A 90 -25.82 3.27 23.37
CA ARG A 90 -27.19 2.82 23.51
C ARG A 90 -27.52 2.95 24.99
N ILE A 91 -28.31 3.95 25.38
CA ILE A 91 -29.05 3.89 26.64
C ILE A 91 -30.51 3.74 26.27
N SER A 92 -31.02 2.55 26.59
CA SER A 92 -32.43 2.21 26.68
C SER A 92 -32.96 2.81 27.99
N ARG A 93 -33.97 3.67 27.91
CA ARG A 93 -35.18 3.66 28.74
C ARG A 93 -36.20 4.63 28.19
#